data_AF-A0A947YY91-F1
#
_entry.id   AF-A0A947YY91-F1
#
_cell.length_a   1.000
_cell.length_b   1.000
_cell.length_c   1.000
_cell.angle_alpha   90.00
_cell.angle_beta   90.00
_cell.angle_gamma   90.00
#
_symmetry.space_group_name_H-M   'P 1'
#
loop_
_entity.id
_entity.type
_entity.pdbx_description
1 polymer ?
#
loop_
_entity_poly.entity_id
_entity_poly.type
_entity_poly.pdbx_seq_one_letter_code
_entity_poly.pdbx_strand_id
1 'polypeptide(L)'
;MIGTDKSKRLATRLLRIIERNKDSHPVIKTIHERTTNRALSFLEAAERWTIARSLMRKEKKEGLLALKELKKTARCFVPVLSDLYPHLKINMSIVNKNTVDDIFTEIVQLIYNIESETGYGECATSKESIRVLKSCLDAAIEEWKEFENLQAEVAESSAALNAERKVFNNELRIIRRTLASAIGRTHPDVRRLTLKSSTSKDTEDPDD
;
A
#
# COMPACT_ATOMS: atom_id res chain seq x y z
N MET A 1 -17.47 3.58 10.33
CA MET A 1 -16.20 3.41 11.08
C MET A 1 -15.42 4.73 11.08
N ILE A 2 -14.71 5.06 12.15
CA ILE A 2 -13.86 6.27 12.21
C ILE A 2 -12.65 6.06 11.28
N GLY A 3 -12.43 6.97 10.34
CA GLY A 3 -11.23 6.94 9.48
C GLY A 3 -9.94 7.00 10.29
N THR A 4 -8.87 6.37 9.81
CA THR A 4 -7.58 6.23 10.52
C THR A 4 -7.04 7.57 11.03
N ASP A 5 -7.21 8.64 10.26
CA ASP A 5 -6.75 9.99 10.63
C ASP A 5 -7.55 10.62 11.76
N LYS A 6 -8.85 10.33 11.83
CA LYS A 6 -9.69 10.77 12.94
C LYS A 6 -9.27 10.05 14.23
N SER A 7 -8.95 8.75 14.15
CA SER A 7 -8.42 7.98 15.29
C SER A 7 -7.02 8.45 15.73
N LYS A 8 -6.11 8.74 14.79
CA LYS A 8 -4.78 9.33 15.09
C LYS A 8 -4.91 10.64 15.87
N ARG A 9 -5.73 11.57 15.36
CA ARG A 9 -6.00 12.85 16.03
C ARG A 9 -6.57 12.68 17.44
N LEU A 10 -7.43 11.68 17.64
CA LEU A 10 -7.97 11.37 18.97
C LEU A 10 -6.91 10.78 19.90
N ALA A 11 -6.02 9.92 19.42
CA ALA A 11 -4.94 9.34 20.22
C ALA A 11 -3.95 10.42 20.68
N THR A 12 -3.48 11.29 19.77
CA THR A 12 -2.60 12.42 20.12
C THR A 12 -3.28 13.37 21.12
N ARG A 13 -4.58 13.60 20.96
CA ARG A 13 -5.36 14.42 21.89
C ARG A 13 -5.51 13.76 23.25
N LEU A 14 -5.73 12.45 23.30
CA LEU A 14 -5.82 11.68 24.53
C LEU A 14 -4.54 11.79 25.36
N LEU A 15 -3.39 11.64 24.73
CA LEU A 15 -2.08 11.80 25.38
C LEU A 15 -1.95 13.16 26.10
N ARG A 16 -2.31 14.25 25.41
CA ARG A 16 -2.26 15.60 26.02
C ARG A 16 -3.24 15.76 27.19
N ILE A 17 -4.43 15.18 27.08
CA ILE A 17 -5.49 15.30 28.09
C ILE A 17 -5.14 14.47 29.32
N ILE A 18 -4.68 13.24 29.14
CA ILE A 18 -4.36 12.38 30.27
C ILE A 18 -3.15 12.89 31.04
N GLU A 19 -2.14 13.43 30.34
CA GLU A 19 -0.98 14.06 30.96
C GLU A 19 -1.38 15.26 31.82
N ARG A 20 -2.24 16.14 31.30
CA ARG A 20 -2.72 17.31 32.04
C ARG A 20 -3.49 16.95 33.31
N ASN A 21 -4.25 15.85 33.26
CA ASN A 21 -5.16 15.46 34.35
C ASN A 21 -4.58 14.37 35.26
N LYS A 22 -3.32 13.94 35.06
CA LYS A 22 -2.73 12.79 35.77
C LYS A 22 -2.76 12.94 37.30
N ASP A 23 -2.56 14.15 37.80
CA ASP A 23 -2.55 14.45 39.25
C ASP A 23 -3.89 15.00 39.77
N SER A 24 -4.91 15.13 38.91
CA SER A 24 -6.22 15.67 39.30
C SER A 24 -7.08 14.68 40.11
N HIS A 25 -6.85 13.37 39.94
CA HIS A 25 -7.61 12.33 40.64
C HIS A 25 -6.80 11.03 40.74
N PRO A 26 -6.81 10.31 41.89
CA PRO A 26 -6.03 9.08 42.07
C PRO A 26 -6.29 8.01 41.00
N VAL A 27 -7.56 7.85 40.58
CA VAL A 27 -7.94 6.89 39.54
C VAL A 27 -7.39 7.27 38.15
N ILE A 28 -7.19 8.55 37.85
CA ILE A 28 -6.57 8.96 36.58
C ILE A 28 -5.07 8.65 36.64
N LYS A 29 -4.43 8.90 37.77
CA LYS A 29 -3.02 8.58 38.01
C LYS A 29 -2.73 7.09 37.81
N THR A 30 -3.59 6.21 38.31
CA THR A 30 -3.39 4.75 38.21
C THR A 30 -3.53 4.20 36.80
N ILE A 31 -4.31 4.85 35.93
CA ILE A 31 -4.53 4.39 34.54
C ILE A 31 -3.70 5.17 33.52
N HIS A 32 -3.02 6.24 33.94
CA HIS A 32 -2.26 7.14 33.07
C HIS A 32 -1.24 6.40 32.20
N GLU A 33 -0.38 5.60 32.81
CA GLU A 33 0.68 4.88 32.10
C GLU A 33 0.09 3.88 31.09
N ARG A 34 -0.89 3.08 31.53
CA ARG A 34 -1.59 2.12 30.67
C ARG A 34 -2.21 2.80 29.46
N THR A 35 -2.98 3.86 29.66
CA THR A 35 -3.67 4.56 28.56
C THR A 35 -2.68 5.25 27.63
N THR A 36 -1.60 5.81 28.18
CA THR A 36 -0.51 6.42 27.41
C THR A 36 0.12 5.39 26.48
N ASN A 37 0.50 4.22 27.02
CA ASN A 37 1.09 3.14 26.25
C ASN A 37 0.15 2.67 25.13
N ARG A 38 -1.15 2.48 25.41
CA ARG A 38 -2.12 2.07 24.38
C ARG A 38 -2.33 3.10 23.29
N ALA A 39 -2.29 4.40 23.62
CA ALA A 39 -2.38 5.46 22.62
C ALA A 39 -1.12 5.54 21.75
N LEU A 40 0.06 5.36 22.34
CA LEU A 40 1.34 5.32 21.61
C LEU A 40 1.43 4.10 20.69
N SER A 41 1.11 2.89 21.19
CA SER A 41 1.11 1.67 20.36
C SER A 41 0.18 1.79 19.14
N PHE A 42 -1.00 2.40 19.32
CA PHE A 42 -1.87 2.69 18.19
C PHE A 42 -1.28 3.70 17.19
N LEU A 43 -0.64 4.78 17.67
CA LEU A 43 0.00 5.77 16.81
C LEU A 43 1.16 5.15 16.01
N GLU A 44 2.01 4.36 16.66
CA GLU A 44 3.11 3.62 16.03
C GLU A 44 2.60 2.65 14.96
N ALA A 45 1.58 1.84 15.27
CA ALA A 45 0.99 0.93 14.29
C ALA A 45 0.39 1.69 13.10
N ALA A 46 -0.22 2.84 13.35
CA ALA A 46 -0.83 3.67 12.32
C ALA A 46 0.22 4.39 11.45
N GLU A 47 1.38 4.73 12.01
CA GLU A 47 2.54 5.26 11.27
C GLU A 47 3.19 4.18 10.40
N ARG A 48 3.50 3.01 10.96
CA ARG A 48 4.04 1.86 10.21
C ARG A 48 3.18 1.51 9.00
N TRP A 49 1.87 1.39 9.19
CA TRP A 49 0.94 1.15 8.09
C TRP A 49 0.94 2.26 7.03
N THR A 50 1.12 3.52 7.45
CA THR A 50 1.17 4.66 6.50
C THR A 50 2.43 4.60 5.65
N ILE A 51 3.58 4.31 6.28
CA ILE A 51 4.87 4.16 5.62
C ILE A 51 4.82 2.99 4.63
N ALA A 52 4.44 1.79 5.10
CA ALA A 52 4.33 0.59 4.26
C ALA A 52 3.39 0.82 3.07
N ARG A 53 2.22 1.44 3.28
CA ARG A 53 1.27 1.76 2.20
C ARG A 53 1.83 2.77 1.20
N SER A 54 2.58 3.77 1.67
CA SER A 54 3.20 4.76 0.79
C SER A 54 4.29 4.15 -0.08
N LEU A 55 5.12 3.28 0.51
CA LEU A 55 6.17 2.54 -0.19
C LEU A 55 5.56 1.60 -1.22
N MET A 56 4.58 0.77 -0.84
CA MET A 56 3.88 -0.13 -1.76
C MET A 56 3.25 0.61 -2.95
N ARG A 57 2.73 1.83 -2.75
CA ARG A 57 2.19 2.66 -3.86
C ARG A 57 3.29 3.14 -4.81
N LYS A 58 4.46 3.49 -4.27
CA LYS A 58 5.63 3.88 -5.06
C LYS A 58 6.10 2.69 -5.90
N GLU A 59 6.36 1.56 -5.28
CA GLU A 59 6.84 0.35 -5.97
C GLU A 59 5.82 -0.16 -6.99
N LYS A 60 4.51 -0.12 -6.68
CA LYS A 60 3.47 -0.42 -7.66
C LYS A 60 3.57 0.47 -8.91
N LYS A 61 3.86 1.76 -8.74
CA LYS A 61 3.98 2.70 -9.85
C LYS A 61 5.22 2.39 -10.68
N GLU A 62 6.35 2.08 -10.04
CA GLU A 62 7.60 1.70 -10.71
C GLU A 62 7.44 0.40 -11.49
N GLY A 63 6.87 -0.65 -10.88
CA GLY A 63 6.52 -1.90 -11.56
C GLY A 63 5.57 -1.69 -12.76
N LEU A 64 4.54 -0.85 -12.63
CA LEU A 64 3.66 -0.51 -13.76
C LEU A 64 4.37 0.26 -14.88
N LEU A 65 5.34 1.12 -14.54
CA LEU A 65 6.16 1.82 -15.54
C LEU A 65 7.10 0.86 -16.26
N ALA A 66 7.75 -0.05 -15.54
CA ALA A 66 8.60 -1.08 -16.13
C ALA A 66 7.80 -2.00 -17.07
N LEU A 67 6.60 -2.43 -16.65
CA LEU A 67 5.68 -3.19 -17.52
C LEU A 67 5.24 -2.43 -18.77
N LYS A 68 5.01 -1.11 -18.63
CA LYS A 68 4.65 -0.26 -19.77
C LYS A 68 5.80 -0.17 -20.77
N GLU A 69 7.03 -0.01 -20.29
CA GLU A 69 8.21 0.01 -21.17
C GLU A 69 8.43 -1.34 -21.82
N LEU A 70 8.28 -2.45 -21.09
CA LEU A 70 8.34 -3.81 -21.65
C LEU A 70 7.33 -3.99 -22.80
N LYS A 71 6.06 -3.61 -22.58
CA LYS A 71 5.01 -3.65 -23.61
C LYS A 71 5.36 -2.79 -24.82
N LYS A 72 5.91 -1.59 -24.59
CA LYS A 72 6.31 -0.67 -25.65
C LYS A 72 7.45 -1.25 -26.48
N THR A 73 8.48 -1.78 -25.84
CA THR A 73 9.61 -2.47 -26.49
C THR A 73 9.12 -3.63 -27.34
N ALA A 74 8.24 -4.49 -26.80
CA ALA A 74 7.64 -5.58 -27.54
C ALA A 74 6.85 -5.09 -28.76
N ARG A 75 6.03 -4.04 -28.61
CA ARG A 75 5.29 -3.43 -29.73
C ARG A 75 6.18 -2.92 -30.85
N CYS A 76 7.40 -2.45 -30.54
CA CYS A 76 8.35 -1.99 -31.55
C CYS A 76 8.98 -3.16 -32.32
N PHE A 77 9.37 -4.24 -31.62
CA PHE A 77 10.06 -5.36 -32.25
C PHE A 77 9.13 -6.35 -32.93
N VAL A 78 7.91 -6.55 -32.43
CA VAL A 78 6.99 -7.57 -32.96
C VAL A 78 6.73 -7.40 -34.47
N PRO A 79 6.38 -6.20 -35.01
CA PRO A 79 6.16 -6.04 -36.45
C PRO A 79 7.41 -6.38 -37.27
N VAL A 80 8.58 -5.93 -36.82
CA VAL A 80 9.86 -6.17 -37.50
C VAL A 80 10.19 -7.66 -37.52
N LEU A 81 9.96 -8.35 -36.40
CA LEU A 81 10.18 -9.79 -36.30
C LEU A 81 9.16 -10.59 -37.11
N SER A 82 7.91 -10.16 -37.18
CA SER A 82 6.89 -10.79 -38.02
C SER A 82 7.22 -10.69 -39.51
N ASP A 83 7.78 -9.57 -39.95
CA ASP A 83 8.22 -9.40 -41.35
C ASP A 83 9.46 -10.25 -41.66
N LEU A 84 10.42 -10.33 -40.74
CA LEU A 84 11.65 -11.13 -40.89
C LEU A 84 11.39 -12.63 -40.80
N TYR A 85 10.39 -13.04 -40.00
CA TYR A 85 10.06 -14.43 -39.73
C TYR A 85 8.55 -14.67 -39.84
N PRO A 86 7.98 -14.67 -41.07
CA PRO A 86 6.52 -14.77 -41.28
C PRO A 86 5.90 -16.08 -40.78
N HIS A 87 6.72 -17.12 -40.61
CA HIS A 87 6.31 -18.43 -40.07
C HIS A 87 6.23 -18.44 -38.54
N LEU A 88 6.89 -17.49 -37.86
CA LEU A 88 6.72 -17.31 -36.43
C LEU A 88 5.31 -16.75 -36.18
N LYS A 89 4.47 -17.54 -35.49
CA LYS A 89 3.20 -17.06 -34.94
C LYS A 89 3.49 -16.13 -33.76
N ILE A 90 4.00 -14.94 -34.06
CA ILE A 90 4.21 -13.89 -33.06
C ILE A 90 2.84 -13.36 -32.69
N ASN A 91 2.38 -13.74 -31.50
CA ASN A 91 1.05 -13.36 -31.06
C ASN A 91 1.05 -11.86 -30.70
N MET A 92 0.35 -11.08 -31.53
CA MET A 92 0.13 -9.64 -31.31
C MET A 92 -0.69 -9.34 -30.03
N SER A 93 -1.25 -10.36 -29.36
CA SER A 93 -2.06 -10.16 -28.15
C SER A 93 -1.29 -9.66 -26.93
N ILE A 94 0.05 -9.71 -26.92
CA ILE A 94 0.92 -9.14 -25.86
C ILE A 94 0.51 -7.70 -25.52
N VAL A 95 0.05 -6.97 -26.55
CA VAL A 95 -0.41 -5.59 -26.51
C VAL A 95 -1.70 -5.41 -25.71
N ASN A 96 -2.57 -6.43 -25.70
CA ASN A 96 -3.96 -6.39 -25.23
C ASN A 96 -4.21 -7.17 -23.93
N LYS A 97 -3.17 -7.76 -23.34
CA LYS A 97 -3.28 -8.47 -22.05
C LYS A 97 -3.42 -7.52 -20.87
N ASN A 98 -4.28 -7.91 -19.93
CA ASN A 98 -4.66 -7.11 -18.75
C ASN A 98 -3.97 -7.55 -17.46
N THR A 99 -3.47 -8.80 -17.38
CA THR A 99 -2.80 -9.35 -16.19
C THR A 99 -1.27 -9.35 -16.36
N VAL A 100 -0.54 -9.14 -15.27
CA VAL A 100 0.93 -9.09 -15.26
C VAL A 100 1.55 -10.44 -15.65
N ASP A 101 1.02 -11.53 -15.10
CA ASP A 101 1.50 -12.88 -15.39
C ASP A 101 1.35 -13.25 -16.86
N ASP A 102 0.24 -12.88 -17.51
CA ASP A 102 0.04 -13.10 -18.94
C ASP A 102 1.08 -12.33 -19.77
N ILE A 103 1.38 -11.09 -19.38
CA ILE A 103 2.38 -10.26 -20.08
C ILE A 103 3.75 -10.93 -19.98
N PHE A 104 4.19 -11.34 -18.79
CA PHE A 104 5.47 -12.01 -18.60
C PHE A 104 5.53 -13.33 -19.38
N THR A 105 4.49 -14.15 -19.29
CA THR A 105 4.42 -15.45 -19.96
C THR A 105 4.52 -15.29 -21.48
N GLU A 106 3.78 -14.35 -22.07
CA GLU A 106 3.81 -14.15 -23.52
C GLU A 106 5.14 -13.55 -24.01
N ILE A 107 5.77 -12.66 -23.24
CA ILE A 107 7.10 -12.13 -23.59
C ILE A 107 8.17 -13.22 -23.49
N VAL A 108 8.14 -14.06 -22.46
CA VAL A 108 9.03 -15.21 -22.34
C VAL A 108 8.85 -16.15 -23.54
N GLN A 109 7.60 -16.44 -23.92
CA GLN A 109 7.30 -17.27 -25.08
C GLN A 109 7.80 -16.63 -26.37
N LEU A 110 7.66 -15.31 -26.53
CA LEU A 110 8.17 -14.57 -27.68
C LEU A 110 9.70 -14.72 -27.78
N ILE A 111 10.42 -14.45 -26.69
CA ILE A 111 11.88 -14.58 -26.63
C ILE A 111 12.30 -16.01 -26.99
N TYR A 112 11.66 -17.01 -26.37
CA TYR A 112 11.93 -18.42 -26.65
C TYR A 112 11.73 -18.78 -28.12
N ASN A 113 10.61 -18.35 -28.72
CA ASN A 113 10.31 -18.62 -30.12
C ASN A 113 11.35 -17.98 -31.07
N ILE A 114 11.82 -16.77 -30.77
CA ILE A 114 12.89 -16.13 -31.55
C ILE A 114 14.18 -16.94 -31.39
N GLU A 115 14.55 -17.34 -30.18
CA GLU A 115 15.77 -18.11 -29.91
C GLU A 115 15.77 -19.48 -30.59
N SER A 116 14.64 -20.19 -30.58
CA SER A 116 14.51 -21.53 -31.16
C SER A 116 14.56 -21.55 -32.68
N GLU A 117 13.93 -20.58 -33.35
CA GLU A 117 13.85 -20.53 -34.82
C GLU A 117 15.09 -19.90 -35.47
N THR A 118 15.78 -19.01 -34.75
CA THR A 118 16.95 -18.31 -35.32
C THR A 118 18.29 -19.00 -35.03
N GLY A 119 18.27 -20.18 -34.40
CA GLY A 119 19.49 -20.89 -34.00
C GLY A 119 20.44 -20.00 -33.18
N TYR A 120 19.91 -19.26 -32.18
CA TYR A 120 20.63 -18.17 -31.49
C TYR A 120 21.01 -16.97 -32.40
N GLY A 121 20.03 -16.41 -33.10
CA GLY A 121 20.15 -15.06 -33.66
C GLY A 121 21.11 -14.94 -34.83
N GLU A 122 20.87 -15.66 -35.92
CA GLU A 122 21.65 -15.51 -37.14
C GLU A 122 21.60 -14.09 -37.74
N CYS A 123 20.57 -13.29 -37.43
CA CYS A 123 20.46 -11.89 -37.85
C CYS A 123 20.69 -10.90 -36.69
N ALA A 124 21.34 -9.77 -36.97
CA ALA A 124 21.65 -8.76 -35.95
C ALA A 124 20.40 -8.21 -35.26
N THR A 125 19.30 -8.07 -36.00
CA THR A 125 18.01 -7.58 -35.48
C THR A 125 17.39 -8.54 -34.46
N SER A 126 17.46 -9.87 -34.68
CA SER A 126 16.91 -10.84 -33.72
C SER A 126 17.73 -10.90 -32.44
N LYS A 127 19.07 -10.89 -32.55
CA LYS A 127 19.98 -10.77 -31.38
C LYS A 127 19.70 -9.53 -30.54
N GLU A 128 19.56 -8.38 -31.20
CA GLU A 128 19.30 -7.13 -30.48
C GLU A 128 17.90 -7.12 -29.84
N SER A 129 16.89 -7.63 -30.55
CA SER A 129 15.54 -7.74 -29.99
C SER A 129 15.49 -8.62 -28.73
N ILE A 130 16.16 -9.78 -28.74
CA ILE A 130 16.23 -10.67 -27.58
C ILE A 130 16.95 -9.97 -26.42
N ARG A 131 18.09 -9.32 -26.69
CA ARG A 131 18.87 -8.61 -25.67
C ARG A 131 18.04 -7.54 -24.97
N VAL A 132 17.38 -6.68 -25.74
CA VAL A 132 16.58 -5.58 -25.19
C VAL A 132 15.33 -6.10 -24.50
N LEU A 133 14.62 -7.08 -25.08
CA LEU A 133 13.44 -7.69 -24.46
C LEU A 133 13.75 -8.40 -23.15
N LYS A 134 14.84 -9.18 -23.08
CA LYS A 134 15.31 -9.81 -21.83
C LYS A 134 15.63 -8.76 -20.78
N SER A 135 16.40 -7.74 -21.12
CA SER A 135 16.73 -6.66 -20.19
C SER A 135 15.50 -5.94 -19.65
N CYS A 136 14.51 -5.63 -20.50
CA CYS A 136 13.26 -5.01 -20.06
C CYS A 136 12.39 -5.99 -19.24
N LEU A 137 12.40 -7.28 -19.57
CA LEU A 137 11.65 -8.31 -18.85
C LEU A 137 12.21 -8.50 -17.45
N ASP A 138 13.53 -8.63 -17.32
CA ASP A 138 14.21 -8.81 -16.04
C ASP A 138 13.95 -7.61 -15.12
N ALA A 139 14.10 -6.39 -15.64
CA ALA A 139 13.77 -5.17 -14.89
C ALA A 139 12.30 -5.13 -14.45
N ALA A 140 11.36 -5.49 -15.34
CA ALA A 140 9.94 -5.51 -14.98
C ALA A 140 9.60 -6.59 -13.95
N ILE A 141 10.26 -7.76 -14.00
CA ILE A 141 10.10 -8.84 -13.01
C ILE A 141 10.63 -8.41 -11.65
N GLU A 142 11.82 -7.78 -11.60
CA GLU A 142 12.42 -7.28 -10.37
C GLU A 142 11.51 -6.26 -9.68
N GLU A 143 11.12 -5.21 -10.41
CA GLU A 143 10.24 -4.14 -9.91
C GLU A 143 8.88 -4.67 -9.46
N TRP A 144 8.29 -5.63 -10.19
CA TRP A 144 7.02 -6.22 -9.81
C TRP A 144 7.12 -7.10 -8.56
N LYS A 145 8.21 -7.86 -8.42
CA LYS A 145 8.48 -8.67 -7.21
C LYS A 145 8.67 -7.80 -5.98
N GLU A 146 9.35 -6.66 -6.09
CA GLU A 146 9.48 -5.71 -4.99
C GLU A 146 8.10 -5.21 -4.50
N PHE A 147 7.21 -4.88 -5.43
CA PHE A 147 5.82 -4.56 -5.10
C PHE A 147 5.08 -5.72 -4.41
N GLU A 148 5.21 -6.96 -4.90
CA GLU A 148 4.56 -8.14 -4.30
C GLU A 148 5.05 -8.43 -2.88
N ASN A 149 6.36 -8.30 -2.64
CA ASN A 149 6.95 -8.47 -1.32
C ASN A 149 6.35 -7.47 -0.31
N LEU A 150 6.09 -6.23 -0.74
CA LEU A 150 5.48 -5.21 0.10
C LEU A 150 3.98 -5.43 0.35
N GLN A 151 3.27 -6.22 -0.47
CA GLN A 151 1.86 -6.53 -0.20
C GLN A 151 1.71 -7.30 1.11
N ALA A 152 2.62 -8.24 1.39
CA ALA A 152 2.63 -9.01 2.63
C ALA A 152 2.84 -8.08 3.84
N GLU A 153 3.80 -7.16 3.76
CA GLU A 153 4.07 -6.17 4.82
C GLU A 153 2.89 -5.22 5.04
N VAL A 154 2.22 -4.77 3.97
CA VAL A 154 1.01 -3.94 4.09
C VAL A 154 -0.15 -4.72 4.71
N ALA A 155 -0.31 -6.00 4.38
CA ALA A 155 -1.33 -6.85 4.98
C ALA A 155 -1.07 -7.04 6.49
N GLU A 156 0.17 -7.34 6.87
CA GLU A 156 0.59 -7.50 8.27
C GLU A 156 0.41 -6.20 9.06
N SER A 157 0.93 -5.07 8.56
CA SER A 157 0.79 -3.77 9.21
C SER A 157 -0.67 -3.30 9.31
N SER A 158 -1.51 -3.64 8.33
CA SER A 158 -2.96 -3.40 8.37
C SER A 158 -3.65 -4.22 9.46
N ALA A 159 -3.28 -5.50 9.60
CA ALA A 159 -3.79 -6.36 10.66
C ALA A 159 -3.39 -5.83 12.05
N ALA A 160 -2.12 -5.47 12.23
CA ALA A 160 -1.60 -4.87 13.46
C ALA A 160 -2.32 -3.55 13.80
N LEU A 161 -2.49 -2.66 12.83
CA LEU A 161 -3.25 -1.42 12.99
C LEU A 161 -4.70 -1.69 13.44
N ASN A 162 -5.35 -2.69 12.86
CA ASN A 162 -6.73 -3.04 13.22
C ASN A 162 -6.82 -3.62 14.64
N ALA A 163 -5.84 -4.43 15.06
CA ALA A 163 -5.74 -4.95 16.41
C ALA A 163 -5.55 -3.80 17.42
N GLU A 164 -4.55 -2.94 17.21
CA GLU A 164 -4.28 -1.81 18.09
C GLU A 164 -5.42 -0.79 18.12
N ARG A 165 -6.12 -0.58 16.99
CA ARG A 165 -7.31 0.28 16.94
C ARG A 165 -8.42 -0.24 17.84
N LYS A 166 -8.66 -1.56 17.88
CA LYS A 166 -9.67 -2.16 18.76
C LYS A 166 -9.30 -1.92 20.23
N VAL A 167 -8.04 -2.16 20.59
CA VAL A 167 -7.53 -1.92 21.94
C VAL A 167 -7.66 -0.45 22.33
N PHE A 168 -7.20 0.47 21.48
CA PHE A 168 -7.29 1.91 21.70
C PHE A 168 -8.74 2.39 21.84
N ASN A 169 -9.67 1.91 21.01
CA ASN A 169 -11.09 2.30 21.12
C ASN A 169 -11.71 1.85 22.44
N ASN A 170 -11.36 0.66 22.93
CA ASN A 170 -11.80 0.17 24.22
C ASN A 170 -11.23 1.04 25.36
N GLU A 171 -9.93 1.34 25.30
CA GLU A 171 -9.26 2.21 26.28
C GLU A 171 -9.87 3.62 26.28
N LEU A 172 -10.14 4.18 25.10
CA LEU A 172 -10.78 5.47 24.93
C LEU A 172 -12.20 5.51 25.53
N ARG A 173 -12.95 4.41 25.49
CA ARG A 173 -14.26 4.30 26.15
C ARG A 173 -14.11 4.31 27.68
N ILE A 174 -13.12 3.59 28.20
CA ILE A 174 -12.83 3.55 29.65
C ILE A 174 -12.42 4.93 30.13
N ILE A 175 -11.43 5.56 29.48
CA ILE A 175 -10.87 6.84 29.92
C ILE A 175 -11.91 7.97 29.87
N ARG A 176 -12.80 7.98 28.87
CA ARG A 176 -13.89 8.95 28.79
C ARG A 176 -14.83 8.85 29.99
N ARG A 177 -15.15 7.63 30.43
CA ARG A 177 -15.99 7.42 31.62
C ARG A 177 -15.26 7.84 32.87
N THR A 178 -13.99 7.45 33.01
CA THR A 178 -13.19 7.80 34.18
C THR A 178 -13.04 9.31 34.32
N LEU A 179 -12.67 10.02 33.24
CA LEU A 179 -12.56 11.48 33.25
C LEU A 179 -13.91 12.14 33.54
N ALA A 180 -14.99 11.66 32.93
CA ALA A 180 -16.33 12.19 33.20
C ALA A 180 -16.75 12.05 34.67
N SER A 181 -16.35 10.97 35.33
CA SER A 181 -16.64 10.76 36.76
C SER A 181 -15.70 11.54 37.68
N ALA A 182 -14.42 11.67 37.32
CA ALA A 182 -13.40 12.29 38.17
C ALA A 182 -13.41 13.82 38.12
N ILE A 183 -13.56 14.41 36.92
CA ILE A 183 -13.46 15.87 36.70
C ILE A 183 -14.74 16.48 36.11
N GLY A 184 -15.78 15.67 35.93
CA GLY A 184 -17.11 16.11 35.50
C GLY A 184 -17.37 15.97 33.99
N ARG A 185 -18.59 15.60 33.63
CA ARG A 185 -19.05 15.38 32.24
C ARG A 185 -18.98 16.63 31.35
N THR A 186 -19.12 17.81 31.94
CA THR A 186 -19.13 19.09 31.22
C THR A 186 -17.72 19.64 30.99
N HIS A 187 -16.69 19.02 31.55
CA HIS A 187 -15.31 19.48 31.43
C HIS A 187 -14.86 19.55 29.95
N PRO A 188 -14.16 20.62 29.52
CA PRO A 188 -13.75 20.81 28.13
C PRO A 188 -12.92 19.64 27.60
N ASP A 189 -12.06 19.03 28.41
CA ASP A 189 -11.25 17.90 27.98
C ASP A 189 -12.08 16.61 27.77
N VAL A 190 -13.15 16.40 28.56
CA VAL A 190 -14.10 15.28 28.34
C VAL A 190 -14.89 15.49 27.05
N ARG A 191 -15.32 16.73 26.79
CA ARG A 191 -16.01 17.12 25.55
C ARG A 191 -15.13 16.99 24.31
N ARG A 192 -13.83 17.25 24.45
CA ARG A 192 -12.83 17.14 23.36
C ARG A 192 -12.49 15.69 23.00
N LEU A 193 -12.64 14.78 23.96
CA LEU A 193 -12.47 13.35 23.72
C LEU A 193 -13.73 12.70 23.18
N THR A 194 -14.92 13.26 23.39
CA THR A 194 -16.15 12.73 22.78
C THR A 194 -16.13 13.02 21.27
N LEU A 195 -16.29 11.97 20.46
CA LEU A 195 -16.59 12.16 19.05
C LEU A 195 -17.95 12.85 19.00
N LYS A 196 -17.99 14.15 18.74
CA LYS A 196 -19.16 14.67 18.05
C LYS A 196 -19.14 13.98 16.69
N SER A 197 -20.07 13.03 16.52
CA SER A 197 -20.65 12.74 15.22
C SER A 197 -21.30 14.02 14.72
N SER A 198 -20.50 15.01 14.33
CA SER A 198 -20.98 15.95 13.33
C SER A 198 -21.02 15.12 12.06
N THR A 199 -22.23 14.68 11.73
CA THR A 199 -22.71 14.56 10.36
C THR A 199 -22.46 15.89 9.62
N SER A 200 -21.21 16.31 9.46
CA SER A 200 -20.83 17.10 8.32
C SER A 200 -20.75 16.10 7.20
N LYS A 201 -21.70 16.21 6.27
CA LYS A 201 -21.56 15.72 4.91
C LYS A 201 -20.27 16.35 4.37
N ASP A 202 -19.13 15.71 4.62
CA ASP A 202 -18.00 15.88 3.74
C ASP A 202 -18.41 15.07 2.52
N THR A 203 -18.94 15.82 1.55
CA THR A 203 -19.13 15.40 0.17
C THR A 203 -18.01 14.46 -0.21
N GLU A 204 -18.37 13.21 -0.47
CA GLU A 204 -17.63 12.36 -1.37
C GLU A 204 -17.33 13.22 -2.60
N ASP A 205 -16.05 13.51 -2.84
CA ASP A 205 -15.63 13.67 -4.23
C ASP A 205 -15.82 12.27 -4.83
N PRO A 206 -16.79 12.07 -5.72
CA PRO A 206 -16.62 11.02 -6.70
C PRO A 206 -15.48 11.51 -7.60
N ASP A 207 -14.50 10.66 -7.83
CA ASP A 207 -13.87 10.47 -9.15
C ASP A 207 -12.58 9.65 -8.95
N ASP A 208 -12.60 8.49 -9.61
CA ASP A 208 -11.51 7.86 -10.38
C ASP A 208 -10.04 8.05 -9.96
#